data_AF-A0A7S4I6L2-F1
#
_entry.id   AF-A0A7S4I6L2-F1
#
_cell.length_a   1.000
_cell.length_b   1.000
_cell.length_c   1.000
_cell.angle_alpha   90.00
_cell.angle_beta   90.00
_cell.angle_gamma   90.00
#
_symmetry.space_group_name_H-M   'P 1'
#
loop_
_entity.id
_entity.type
_entity.pdbx_description
1 polymer ?
#
loop_
_entity_poly.entity_id
_entity_poly.type
_entity_poly.pdbx_seq_one_letter_code
_entity_poly.pdbx_strand_id
1 'polypeptide(L)'
;MQPSLSRRALLPLPLLVAAPSISTAADFNLMGPDVSFEGGKPKVTTELEARDALTKKVEAATAAGKGIDVERRGQFNEKALFSEDFYFKYGLRPTPTEVLNSPFLPPQAELPFAPVQRRYTGYNKYQERINSGVDAYTGTLRTTIQRGAWDEIPALLEKGVKGKGSNKAGEGTGVAASPLRSSCRAFGLFANTVLQSENDSGTTAANLLARHLVNEVYFSMDDIAAAAAAGDKASAAKAWSRGKEYLDGYLRLVNMPISAKVGEKFVVSDVTI
;
A
#
# COMPACT_ATOMS: atom_id res chain seq x y z
N MET A 1 -18.72 -31.44 -54.87
CA MET A 1 -19.81 -31.09 -53.93
C MET A 1 -19.33 -29.96 -53.02
N GLN A 2 -19.66 -28.71 -53.37
CA GLN A 2 -19.77 -27.61 -52.40
C GLN A 2 -21.10 -27.79 -51.59
N PRO A 3 -21.53 -26.85 -50.72
CA PRO A 3 -20.94 -26.41 -49.45
C PRO A 3 -22.02 -26.40 -48.34
N SER A 4 -21.68 -26.08 -47.09
CA SER A 4 -22.65 -25.45 -46.18
C SER A 4 -22.05 -24.20 -45.54
N LEU A 5 -22.48 -23.06 -46.06
CA LEU A 5 -22.14 -21.71 -45.63
C LEU A 5 -23.12 -21.18 -44.57
N SER A 6 -22.57 -20.29 -43.73
CA SER A 6 -23.24 -19.17 -43.03
C SER A 6 -24.11 -19.50 -41.80
N ARG A 7 -24.12 -18.71 -40.72
CA ARG A 7 -24.21 -17.24 -40.60
C ARG A 7 -23.58 -16.74 -39.27
N ARG A 8 -22.63 -15.80 -39.31
CA ARG A 8 -22.76 -14.34 -38.99
C ARG A 8 -23.16 -13.97 -37.54
N ALA A 9 -22.17 -13.45 -36.80
CA ALA A 9 -22.13 -12.13 -36.14
C ALA A 9 -20.67 -11.96 -35.65
N LEU A 10 -19.77 -11.10 -36.17
CA LEU A 10 -19.84 -9.66 -36.45
C LEU A 10 -20.56 -8.89 -35.35
N LEU A 11 -19.84 -8.66 -34.24
CA LEU A 11 -20.06 -7.53 -33.35
C LEU A 11 -18.69 -6.90 -33.00
N PRO A 12 -18.66 -5.58 -32.76
CA PRO A 12 -17.61 -4.68 -33.23
C PRO A 12 -16.47 -4.50 -32.23
N LEU A 13 -15.27 -4.24 -32.74
CA LEU A 13 -14.24 -3.53 -31.97
C LEU A 13 -14.80 -2.19 -31.49
N PRO A 14 -14.72 -1.86 -30.20
CA PRO A 14 -14.78 -0.47 -29.82
C PRO A 14 -13.41 0.16 -30.13
N LEU A 15 -13.38 0.98 -31.17
CA LEU A 15 -12.47 2.11 -31.24
C LEU A 15 -12.74 2.95 -29.98
N LEU A 16 -11.86 2.92 -28.97
CA LEU A 16 -11.97 3.81 -27.82
C LEU A 16 -10.86 4.85 -27.87
N VAL A 17 -11.32 6.07 -28.15
CA VAL A 17 -10.63 7.34 -28.15
C VAL A 17 -9.86 7.54 -26.84
N ALA A 18 -8.60 7.94 -26.97
CA ALA A 18 -7.80 8.45 -25.86
C ALA A 18 -8.49 9.68 -25.25
N ALA A 19 -8.84 9.60 -23.96
CA ALA A 19 -9.22 10.74 -23.15
C ALA A 19 -8.39 10.71 -21.85
N PRO A 20 -7.94 11.85 -21.34
CA PRO A 20 -7.10 11.92 -20.15
C PRO A 20 -7.93 11.56 -18.93
N SER A 21 -7.55 10.49 -18.24
CA SER A 21 -8.18 10.07 -16.97
C SER A 21 -7.82 11.06 -15.86
N ILE A 22 -8.62 12.12 -15.71
CA ILE A 22 -8.64 12.93 -14.49
C ILE A 22 -9.23 12.05 -13.39
N SER A 23 -8.37 11.38 -12.63
CA SER A 23 -8.77 10.62 -11.45
C SER A 23 -8.84 11.55 -10.25
N THR A 24 -10.05 11.97 -9.89
CA THR A 24 -10.38 12.46 -8.54
C THR A 24 -10.72 11.26 -7.65
N ALA A 25 -10.15 11.24 -6.45
CA ALA A 25 -10.44 10.22 -5.45
C ALA A 25 -11.92 10.31 -5.05
N ALA A 26 -12.64 9.20 -5.15
CA ALA A 26 -14.00 9.08 -4.62
C ALA A 26 -13.92 8.32 -3.30
N ASP A 27 -14.51 8.91 -2.25
CA ASP A 27 -14.60 8.34 -0.90
C ASP A 27 -15.09 6.89 -0.92
N PHE A 28 -14.29 5.99 -0.37
CA PHE A 28 -14.65 4.59 -0.24
C PHE A 28 -14.94 4.31 1.22
N ASN A 29 -16.17 4.63 1.65
CA ASN A 29 -16.54 4.52 3.06
C ASN A 29 -16.29 3.10 3.59
N LEU A 30 -15.26 2.96 4.44
CA LEU A 30 -14.82 1.68 5.00
C LEU A 30 -15.94 1.04 5.84
N MET A 31 -16.85 1.88 6.38
CA MET A 31 -18.14 1.51 6.93
C MET A 31 -19.14 2.67 6.84
N GLY A 32 -20.11 2.58 5.93
CA GLY A 32 -21.42 3.21 6.13
C GLY A 32 -22.25 2.36 7.11
N PRO A 33 -23.27 2.94 7.77
CA PRO A 33 -23.80 2.44 9.04
C PRO A 33 -24.74 1.25 8.84
N ASP A 34 -24.20 0.07 8.57
CA ASP A 34 -24.98 -1.17 8.68
C ASP A 34 -24.74 -1.81 10.06
N VAL A 35 -24.97 -1.03 11.12
CA VAL A 35 -25.40 -1.64 12.39
C VAL A 35 -26.89 -1.94 12.20
N SER A 36 -27.19 -3.02 11.48
CA SER A 36 -28.55 -3.56 11.50
C SER A 36 -28.80 -4.14 12.89
N PHE A 37 -29.72 -3.52 13.63
CA PHE A 37 -30.19 -4.01 14.91
C PHE A 37 -31.35 -4.98 14.65
N GLU A 38 -31.15 -6.26 14.95
CA GLU A 38 -32.23 -7.24 14.98
C GLU A 38 -32.52 -7.54 16.46
N GLY A 39 -33.68 -7.10 16.95
CA GLY A 39 -34.05 -7.28 18.36
C GLY A 39 -33.21 -6.50 19.39
N GLY A 40 -32.57 -5.40 18.99
CA GLY A 40 -31.88 -4.49 19.92
C GLY A 40 -30.45 -4.89 20.31
N LYS A 41 -29.81 -5.81 19.58
CA LYS A 41 -28.38 -6.13 19.70
C LYS A 41 -27.64 -5.83 18.40
N PRO A 42 -26.38 -5.36 18.44
CA PRO A 42 -25.58 -5.16 17.24
C PRO A 42 -25.33 -6.50 16.55
N LYS A 43 -25.74 -6.63 15.29
CA LYS A 43 -25.47 -7.82 14.48
C LYS A 43 -23.99 -7.86 14.13
N VAL A 44 -23.25 -8.76 14.77
CA VAL A 44 -21.87 -9.09 14.38
C VAL A 44 -21.95 -9.82 13.05
N THR A 45 -21.59 -9.15 11.96
CA THR A 45 -21.54 -9.75 10.63
C THR A 45 -20.47 -10.84 10.63
N THR A 46 -20.83 -12.02 10.16
CA THR A 46 -19.88 -13.14 10.06
C THR A 46 -18.84 -12.85 8.99
N GLU A 47 -17.65 -13.45 9.10
CA GLU A 47 -16.55 -13.28 8.12
C GLU A 47 -16.98 -13.60 6.68
N LEU A 48 -17.96 -14.50 6.50
CA LEU A 48 -18.58 -14.83 5.22
C LEU A 48 -19.47 -13.71 4.66
N GLU A 49 -20.31 -13.07 5.50
CA GLU A 49 -21.17 -11.96 5.07
C GLU A 49 -20.34 -10.71 4.74
N ALA A 50 -19.25 -10.48 5.49
CA ALA A 50 -18.28 -9.46 5.18
C ALA A 50 -17.58 -9.72 3.84
N ARG A 51 -17.25 -10.98 3.52
CA ARG A 51 -16.67 -11.38 2.23
C ARG A 51 -17.65 -11.22 1.06
N ASP A 52 -18.92 -11.58 1.22
CA ASP A 52 -19.92 -11.43 0.16
C ASP A 52 -20.26 -9.97 -0.15
N ALA A 53 -20.40 -9.13 0.88
CA ALA A 53 -20.57 -7.69 0.71
C ALA A 53 -19.38 -7.05 -0.02
N LEU A 54 -18.20 -7.65 0.14
CA LEU A 54 -16.94 -7.17 -0.39
C LEU A 54 -16.71 -7.66 -1.82
N THR A 55 -17.07 -8.90 -2.15
CA THR A 55 -17.15 -9.39 -3.53
C THR A 55 -18.06 -8.50 -4.36
N LYS A 56 -19.24 -8.13 -3.84
CA LYS A 56 -20.15 -7.19 -4.52
C LYS A 56 -19.56 -5.79 -4.70
N LYS A 57 -18.79 -5.30 -3.72
CA LYS A 57 -18.08 -4.01 -3.83
C LYS A 57 -16.94 -4.06 -4.86
N VAL A 58 -16.23 -5.19 -4.95
CA VAL A 58 -15.18 -5.43 -5.96
C VAL A 58 -15.78 -5.50 -7.36
N GLU A 59 -16.92 -6.18 -7.52
CA GLU A 59 -17.69 -6.23 -8.77
C GLU A 59 -18.18 -4.83 -9.18
N ALA A 60 -18.70 -4.04 -8.23
CA ALA A 60 -19.14 -2.67 -8.46
C ALA A 60 -17.98 -1.72 -8.82
N ALA A 61 -16.81 -1.85 -8.18
CA ALA A 61 -15.62 -1.06 -8.50
C ALA A 61 -15.06 -1.41 -9.90
N THR A 62 -15.10 -2.70 -10.26
CA THR A 62 -14.72 -3.18 -11.59
C THR A 62 -15.67 -2.67 -12.66
N ALA A 63 -16.98 -2.69 -12.41
CA ALA A 63 -18.00 -2.17 -13.31
C ALA A 63 -17.93 -0.63 -13.49
N ALA A 64 -17.43 0.11 -12.49
CA ALA A 64 -17.29 1.56 -12.55
C ALA A 64 -16.04 2.06 -13.30
N GLY A 65 -15.27 1.17 -13.94
CA GLY A 65 -13.99 1.54 -14.58
C GLY A 65 -12.91 1.98 -13.60
N LYS A 66 -13.11 1.76 -12.29
CA LYS A 66 -12.17 2.03 -11.21
C LYS A 66 -11.30 0.80 -10.99
N GLY A 67 -10.61 0.40 -12.07
CA GLY A 67 -9.97 -0.89 -12.24
C GLY A 67 -9.23 -1.37 -10.99
N ILE A 68 -9.49 -2.61 -10.63
CA ILE A 68 -8.49 -3.44 -9.95
C ILE A 68 -7.21 -3.27 -10.78
N ASP A 69 -6.17 -2.71 -10.19
CA ASP A 69 -4.90 -2.55 -10.87
C ASP A 69 -4.16 -3.89 -10.82
N VAL A 70 -4.74 -4.87 -11.51
CA VAL A 70 -4.21 -6.25 -11.65
C VAL A 70 -2.81 -6.18 -12.24
N GLU A 71 -2.53 -5.18 -13.08
CA GLU A 71 -1.19 -4.93 -13.62
C GLU A 71 -0.21 -4.50 -12.52
N ARG A 72 -0.61 -3.61 -11.61
CA ARG A 72 0.25 -3.11 -10.51
C ARG A 72 0.47 -4.13 -9.39
N ARG A 73 -0.55 -4.93 -9.02
CA ARG A 73 -0.48 -5.85 -7.87
C ARG A 73 -0.37 -7.34 -8.21
N GLY A 74 -0.71 -7.75 -9.43
CA GLY A 74 -0.94 -9.16 -9.80
C GLY A 74 -2.30 -9.67 -9.30
N GLN A 75 -2.70 -10.87 -9.72
CA GLN A 75 -4.00 -11.45 -9.31
C GLN A 75 -4.08 -11.73 -7.80
N PHE A 76 -2.93 -11.91 -7.12
CA PHE A 76 -2.86 -12.25 -5.69
C PHE A 76 -1.80 -11.47 -4.90
N ASN A 77 -1.63 -10.17 -5.18
CA ASN A 77 -0.60 -9.35 -4.51
C ASN A 77 0.84 -9.84 -4.76
N GLU A 78 1.08 -10.53 -5.87
CA GLU A 78 2.34 -11.16 -6.25
C GLU A 78 3.51 -10.17 -6.35
N LYS A 79 3.19 -8.90 -6.62
CA LYS A 79 4.17 -7.81 -6.73
C LYS A 79 4.35 -7.02 -5.43
N ALA A 80 3.58 -7.32 -4.39
CA ALA A 80 3.69 -6.63 -3.11
C ALA A 80 4.98 -6.97 -2.36
N LEU A 81 5.45 -6.00 -1.57
CA LEU A 81 6.56 -6.22 -0.65
C LEU A 81 6.16 -7.19 0.48
N PHE A 82 4.94 -7.04 0.98
CA PHE A 82 4.32 -7.96 1.94
C PHE A 82 3.13 -8.63 1.27
N SER A 83 3.25 -9.92 0.96
CA SER A 83 2.21 -10.71 0.31
C SER A 83 0.92 -10.73 1.13
N GLU A 84 1.04 -10.98 2.43
CA GLU A 84 -0.06 -10.91 3.39
C GLU A 84 -0.27 -9.47 3.90
N ASP A 85 -1.20 -8.76 3.27
CA ASP A 85 -1.69 -7.45 3.71
C ASP A 85 -3.23 -7.41 3.78
N PHE A 86 -3.78 -6.22 4.08
CA PHE A 86 -5.23 -6.05 4.18
C PHE A 86 -5.96 -6.35 2.88
N TYR A 87 -5.35 -6.06 1.73
CA TYR A 87 -5.91 -6.37 0.41
C TYR A 87 -5.85 -7.87 0.11
N PHE A 88 -4.79 -8.56 0.48
CA PHE A 88 -4.72 -10.01 0.30
C PHE A 88 -5.79 -10.73 1.12
N LYS A 89 -5.97 -10.35 2.39
CA LYS A 89 -6.93 -11.03 3.27
C LYS A 89 -8.38 -10.66 2.95
N TYR A 90 -8.63 -9.38 2.68
CA TYR A 90 -9.99 -8.85 2.56
C TYR A 90 -10.29 -8.24 1.19
N GLY A 91 -9.42 -8.25 0.19
CA GLY A 91 -9.70 -7.63 -1.12
C GLY A 91 -9.94 -6.11 -1.13
N LEU A 92 -9.73 -5.42 0.00
CA LEU A 92 -10.01 -3.99 0.17
C LEU A 92 -8.76 -3.11 0.02
N ARG A 93 -8.97 -1.89 -0.46
CA ARG A 93 -7.92 -0.87 -0.62
C ARG A 93 -8.29 0.39 0.17
N PRO A 94 -8.17 0.36 1.51
CA PRO A 94 -8.49 1.53 2.31
C PRO A 94 -7.57 2.70 1.99
N THR A 95 -8.12 3.91 1.95
CA THR A 95 -7.35 5.15 1.94
C THR A 95 -6.66 5.37 3.29
N PRO A 96 -5.61 6.20 3.39
CA PRO A 96 -4.95 6.50 4.66
C PRO A 96 -5.95 6.97 5.74
N THR A 97 -6.90 7.82 5.37
CA THR A 97 -7.94 8.31 6.27
C THR A 97 -8.86 7.19 6.76
N GLU A 98 -9.28 6.31 5.86
CA GLU A 98 -10.09 5.14 6.22
C GLU A 98 -9.35 4.17 7.15
N VAL A 99 -8.05 3.96 6.92
CA VAL A 99 -7.21 3.15 7.83
C VAL A 99 -7.21 3.75 9.23
N LEU A 100 -6.99 5.06 9.36
CA LEU A 100 -6.90 5.74 10.66
C LEU A 100 -8.24 5.78 11.42
N ASN A 101 -9.36 5.68 10.70
CA ASN A 101 -10.71 5.63 11.27
C ASN A 101 -11.27 4.19 11.34
N SER A 102 -10.43 3.19 11.08
CA SER A 102 -10.87 1.79 11.00
C SER A 102 -11.31 1.26 12.37
N PRO A 103 -12.43 0.51 12.47
CA PRO A 103 -12.84 -0.14 13.71
C PRO A 103 -11.90 -1.26 14.16
N PHE A 104 -10.98 -1.70 13.28
CA PHE A 104 -9.92 -2.65 13.61
C PHE A 104 -8.79 -2.02 14.44
N LEU A 105 -8.77 -0.68 14.54
CA LEU A 105 -7.97 0.04 15.51
C LEU A 105 -8.86 0.31 16.73
N PRO A 106 -8.39 0.06 17.97
CA PRO A 106 -9.18 0.37 19.13
C PRO A 106 -9.24 1.91 19.27
N PRO A 107 -10.16 2.43 20.09
CA PRO A 107 -10.22 3.86 20.36
C PRO A 107 -8.81 4.39 20.67
N GLN A 108 -8.41 5.52 20.09
CA GLN A 108 -7.03 6.03 20.19
C GLN A 108 -6.52 6.18 21.65
N ALA A 109 -7.43 6.18 22.62
CA ALA A 109 -7.17 6.20 24.06
C ALA A 109 -6.78 4.84 24.69
N GLU A 110 -7.04 3.69 24.04
CA GLU A 110 -6.93 2.34 24.63
C GLU A 110 -5.75 1.48 24.14
N LEU A 111 -4.85 2.02 23.31
CA LEU A 111 -3.76 1.18 22.76
C LEU A 111 -2.67 0.88 23.80
N PRO A 112 -2.54 -0.40 24.22
CA PRO A 112 -1.35 -1.11 23.78
C PRO A 112 -1.62 -2.58 23.44
N PHE A 113 -1.61 -2.90 22.13
CA PHE A 113 -1.58 -4.28 21.65
C PHE A 113 -0.29 -5.01 22.08
N ALA A 114 0.85 -4.29 22.09
CA ALA A 114 2.16 -4.83 22.46
C ALA A 114 2.67 -4.24 23.79
N PRO A 115 3.44 -4.99 24.60
CA PRO A 115 4.03 -4.47 25.82
C PRO A 115 4.97 -3.32 25.52
N VAL A 116 5.12 -2.44 26.50
CA VAL A 116 6.07 -1.32 26.41
C VAL A 116 7.47 -1.81 26.05
N GLN A 117 7.94 -2.90 26.66
CA GLN A 117 9.28 -3.44 26.38
C GLN A 117 9.48 -3.85 24.93
N ARG A 118 8.53 -4.60 24.35
CA ARG A 118 8.58 -5.03 22.94
C ARG A 118 8.60 -3.83 22.00
N ARG A 119 7.76 -2.83 22.29
CA ARG A 119 7.70 -1.57 21.53
C ARG A 119 9.00 -0.78 21.60
N TYR A 120 9.58 -0.64 22.79
CA TYR A 120 10.85 0.02 23.02
C TYR A 120 12.01 -0.66 22.27
N THR A 121 12.11 -1.99 22.36
CA THR A 121 13.11 -2.75 21.61
C THR A 121 12.92 -2.61 20.09
N GLY A 122 11.67 -2.65 19.62
CA GLY A 122 11.34 -2.42 18.21
C GLY A 122 11.72 -1.02 17.74
N TYR A 123 11.40 0.00 18.55
CA TYR A 123 11.71 1.40 18.27
C TYR A 123 13.21 1.60 18.11
N ASN A 124 14.02 1.19 19.10
CA ASN A 124 15.48 1.33 19.03
C ASN A 124 16.11 0.60 17.86
N LYS A 125 15.53 -0.54 17.46
CA LYS A 125 16.03 -1.35 16.34
C LYS A 125 15.73 -0.74 14.97
N TYR A 126 14.59 -0.08 14.81
CA TYR A 126 14.10 0.32 13.50
C TYR A 126 14.02 1.84 13.27
N GLN A 127 14.07 2.67 14.31
CA GLN A 127 13.88 4.13 14.20
C GLN A 127 14.78 4.79 13.16
N GLU A 128 16.07 4.44 13.12
CA GLU A 128 17.04 5.07 12.20
C GLU A 128 16.71 4.73 10.75
N ARG A 129 16.35 3.48 10.48
CA ARG A 129 15.93 3.04 9.14
C ARG A 129 14.60 3.65 8.74
N ILE A 130 13.71 3.87 9.72
CA ILE A 130 12.44 4.55 9.47
C ILE A 130 12.68 6.00 9.06
N ASN A 131 13.41 6.76 9.89
CA ASN A 131 13.75 8.16 9.64
C ASN A 131 14.50 8.31 8.31
N SER A 132 15.54 7.50 8.07
CA SER A 132 16.26 7.50 6.80
C SER A 132 15.36 7.23 5.60
N GLY A 133 14.38 6.33 5.73
CA GLY A 133 13.39 6.08 4.67
C GLY A 133 12.46 7.26 4.43
N VAL A 134 11.98 7.91 5.50
CA VAL A 134 11.13 9.10 5.43
C VAL A 134 11.89 10.27 4.79
N ASP A 135 13.13 10.51 5.22
CA ASP A 135 14.00 11.57 4.69
C ASP A 135 14.32 11.33 3.21
N ALA A 136 14.63 10.09 2.83
CA ALA A 136 14.89 9.75 1.43
C ALA A 136 13.64 9.95 0.54
N TYR A 137 12.45 9.58 1.02
CA TYR A 137 11.21 9.72 0.27
C TYR A 137 10.74 11.19 0.16
N THR A 138 10.74 11.90 1.28
CA THR A 138 10.19 13.27 1.39
C THR A 138 11.20 14.36 1.04
N GLY A 139 12.50 14.07 1.12
CA GLY A 139 13.60 14.96 0.80
C GLY A 139 14.22 14.66 -0.56
N THR A 140 15.11 13.66 -0.63
CA THR A 140 15.93 13.38 -1.82
C THR A 140 15.08 13.07 -3.04
N LEU A 141 14.19 12.08 -2.96
CA LEU A 141 13.34 11.67 -4.08
C LEU A 141 12.45 12.81 -4.58
N ARG A 142 11.81 13.54 -3.65
CA ARG A 142 11.00 14.72 -3.97
C ARG A 142 11.80 15.75 -4.76
N THR A 143 12.98 16.11 -4.26
CA THR A 143 13.84 17.14 -4.87
C THR A 143 14.30 16.73 -6.27
N THR A 144 14.66 15.45 -6.46
CA THR A 144 15.03 14.89 -7.76
C THR A 144 13.87 14.98 -8.77
N ILE A 145 12.63 14.66 -8.36
CA ILE A 145 11.44 14.81 -9.22
C ILE A 145 11.17 16.29 -9.54
N GLN A 146 11.30 17.20 -8.57
CA GLN A 146 11.11 18.64 -8.79
C GLN A 146 12.10 19.21 -9.79
N ARG A 147 13.36 18.77 -9.71
CA ARG A 147 14.43 19.13 -10.66
C ARG A 147 14.26 18.47 -12.03
N GLY A 148 13.47 17.41 -12.13
CA GLY A 148 13.36 16.60 -13.35
C GLY A 148 14.65 15.84 -13.68
N ALA A 149 15.44 15.48 -12.66
CA ALA A 149 16.68 14.71 -12.82
C ALA A 149 16.35 13.22 -12.96
N TRP A 150 15.78 12.85 -14.11
CA TRP A 150 15.23 11.52 -14.37
C TRP A 150 16.28 10.41 -14.37
N ASP A 151 17.54 10.75 -14.64
CA ASP A 151 18.70 9.87 -14.60
C ASP A 151 19.09 9.43 -13.18
N GLU A 152 18.78 10.24 -12.16
CA GLU A 152 19.05 9.92 -10.75
C GLU A 152 17.98 8.96 -10.16
N ILE A 153 16.75 8.98 -10.67
CA ILE A 153 15.60 8.24 -10.10
C ILE A 153 15.79 6.71 -10.08
N PRO A 154 16.31 6.05 -11.13
CA PRO A 154 16.49 4.60 -11.13
C PRO A 154 17.35 4.10 -9.96
N ALA A 155 18.43 4.81 -9.63
CA ALA A 155 19.31 4.45 -8.51
C ALA A 155 18.61 4.63 -7.15
N LEU A 156 17.81 5.70 -6.99
CA LEU A 156 17.06 5.96 -5.77
C LEU A 156 15.95 4.92 -5.53
N LEU A 157 15.41 4.31 -6.59
CA LEU A 157 14.25 3.41 -6.53
C LEU A 157 14.57 1.94 -6.85
N GLU A 158 15.86 1.59 -6.97
CA GLU A 158 16.34 0.24 -7.29
C GLU A 158 15.72 -0.80 -6.35
N LYS A 159 14.98 -1.76 -6.91
CA LYS A 159 14.27 -2.79 -6.15
C LYS A 159 15.21 -3.82 -5.55
N GLY A 160 16.41 -3.94 -6.13
CA GLY A 160 17.35 -5.00 -5.85
C GLY A 160 16.89 -6.31 -6.48
N VAL A 161 17.82 -7.02 -7.08
CA VAL A 161 17.55 -8.30 -7.76
C VAL A 161 18.54 -9.32 -7.23
N LYS A 162 18.02 -10.42 -6.66
CA LYS A 162 18.84 -11.61 -6.44
C LYS A 162 19.24 -12.14 -7.82
N GLY A 163 20.53 -12.01 -8.15
CA GLY A 163 21.12 -12.64 -9.32
C GLY A 163 21.02 -11.91 -10.64
N LYS A 164 20.97 -10.57 -10.67
CA LYS A 164 21.34 -9.85 -11.90
C LYS A 164 22.83 -10.10 -12.14
N GLY A 165 23.16 -10.91 -13.15
CA GLY A 165 24.51 -11.47 -13.37
C GLY A 165 24.67 -12.94 -13.00
N SER A 166 23.64 -13.60 -12.45
CA SER A 166 23.69 -15.03 -12.14
C SER A 166 23.58 -15.87 -13.40
N ASN A 167 24.69 -16.50 -13.77
CA ASN A 167 24.67 -17.64 -14.69
C ASN A 167 23.93 -18.83 -14.03
N LYS A 168 23.65 -19.88 -14.81
CA LYS A 168 23.02 -21.13 -14.32
C LYS A 168 23.80 -21.82 -13.17
N ALA A 169 25.02 -21.37 -12.87
CA ALA A 169 25.87 -21.87 -11.79
C ALA A 169 25.78 -21.05 -10.48
N GLY A 170 24.97 -19.98 -10.44
CA GLY A 170 24.70 -19.25 -9.19
C GLY A 170 25.71 -18.15 -8.83
N GLU A 171 26.65 -17.83 -9.70
CA GLU A 171 27.59 -16.72 -9.48
C GLU A 171 27.03 -15.43 -10.06
N GLY A 172 26.67 -14.47 -9.20
CA GLY A 172 26.29 -13.12 -9.61
C GLY A 172 26.39 -12.13 -8.45
N THR A 173 26.84 -10.91 -8.73
CA THR A 173 26.83 -9.81 -7.76
C THR A 173 25.41 -9.25 -7.71
N GLY A 174 24.60 -9.74 -6.76
CA GLY A 174 23.24 -9.22 -6.56
C GLY A 174 23.25 -7.70 -6.43
N VAL A 175 22.33 -7.03 -7.12
CA VAL A 175 22.14 -5.59 -6.94
C VAL A 175 21.37 -5.39 -5.66
N ALA A 176 21.94 -4.67 -4.70
CA ALA A 176 21.26 -4.33 -3.46
C ALA A 176 20.09 -3.40 -3.75
N ALA A 177 18.99 -3.57 -3.01
CA ALA A 177 17.89 -2.62 -3.05
C ALA A 177 18.36 -1.27 -2.55
N SER A 178 17.80 -0.19 -3.10
CA SER A 178 18.09 1.17 -2.64
C SER A 178 17.77 1.31 -1.14
N PRO A 179 18.44 2.23 -0.42
CA PRO A 179 18.14 2.48 0.99
C PRO A 179 16.64 2.72 1.24
N LEU A 180 15.99 3.51 0.37
CA LEU A 180 14.57 3.79 0.44
C LEU A 180 13.72 2.52 0.33
N ARG A 181 13.98 1.66 -0.67
CA ARG A 181 13.27 0.38 -0.85
C ARG A 181 13.53 -0.58 0.32
N SER A 182 14.74 -0.58 0.87
CA SER A 182 15.11 -1.37 2.04
C SER A 182 14.38 -0.90 3.31
N SER A 183 14.17 0.42 3.46
CA SER A 183 13.43 1.00 4.59
C SER A 183 11.96 0.59 4.61
N CYS A 184 11.32 0.35 3.46
CA CYS A 184 9.96 -0.19 3.43
C CYS A 184 9.84 -1.54 4.17
N ARG A 185 10.87 -2.39 4.15
CA ARG A 185 10.88 -3.62 4.96
C ARG A 185 10.96 -3.31 6.44
N ALA A 186 11.75 -2.30 6.82
CA ALA A 186 11.83 -1.84 8.20
C ALA A 186 10.48 -1.31 8.69
N PHE A 187 9.71 -0.62 7.83
CA PHE A 187 8.36 -0.15 8.16
C PHE A 187 7.45 -1.31 8.60
N GLY A 188 7.30 -2.35 7.76
CA GLY A 188 6.45 -3.49 8.11
C GLY A 188 6.96 -4.29 9.32
N LEU A 189 8.28 -4.44 9.48
CA LEU A 189 8.86 -5.11 10.65
C LEU A 189 8.64 -4.31 11.94
N PHE A 190 8.74 -3.00 11.89
CA PHE A 190 8.45 -2.14 13.03
C PHE A 190 6.97 -2.19 13.39
N ALA A 191 6.06 -2.13 12.42
CA ALA A 191 4.63 -2.30 12.66
C ALA A 191 4.32 -3.58 13.44
N ASN A 192 4.96 -4.71 13.10
CA ASN A 192 4.81 -5.95 13.86
C ASN A 192 5.25 -5.80 15.33
N THR A 193 6.23 -4.96 15.64
CA THR A 193 6.69 -4.76 17.04
C THR A 193 5.75 -3.88 17.86
N VAL A 194 4.99 -2.98 17.21
CA VAL A 194 4.18 -1.97 17.91
C VAL A 194 2.67 -2.16 17.82
N LEU A 195 2.19 -2.88 16.81
CA LEU A 195 0.75 -3.08 16.56
C LEU A 195 0.28 -4.53 16.76
N GLN A 196 1.19 -5.50 16.91
CA GLN A 196 0.79 -6.89 17.14
C GLN A 196 0.39 -7.10 18.59
N SER A 197 -0.75 -7.78 18.80
CA SER A 197 -1.18 -8.22 20.13
C SER A 197 -0.24 -9.32 20.66
N GLU A 198 0.00 -9.39 21.97
CA GLU A 198 0.65 -10.58 22.57
C GLU A 198 -0.23 -11.82 22.52
N ASN A 199 -1.55 -11.63 22.59
CA ASN A 199 -2.53 -12.71 22.62
C ASN A 199 -2.84 -13.25 21.23
N ASP A 200 -2.33 -12.60 20.17
CA ASP A 200 -2.52 -13.01 18.79
C ASP A 200 -1.19 -13.46 18.18
N SER A 201 -1.05 -14.78 18.03
CA SER A 201 0.09 -15.41 17.35
C SER A 201 0.11 -15.15 15.84
N GLY A 202 -0.97 -14.61 15.27
CA GLY A 202 -1.12 -14.27 13.87
C GLY A 202 -0.86 -12.80 13.52
N THR A 203 -0.98 -12.48 12.23
CA THR A 203 -0.95 -11.11 11.74
C THR A 203 -2.27 -10.41 12.07
N THR A 204 -2.25 -9.49 13.05
CA THR A 204 -3.43 -8.71 13.45
C THR A 204 -3.96 -7.85 12.30
N ALA A 205 -5.24 -7.46 12.35
CA ALA A 205 -5.83 -6.55 11.37
C ALA A 205 -5.07 -5.20 11.29
N ALA A 206 -4.60 -4.67 12.42
CA ALA A 206 -3.75 -3.47 12.46
C ALA A 206 -2.42 -3.68 11.70
N ASN A 207 -1.79 -4.85 11.83
CA ASN A 207 -0.58 -5.17 11.06
C ASN A 207 -0.87 -5.28 9.56
N LEU A 208 -2.00 -5.89 9.18
CA LEU A 208 -2.41 -5.99 7.78
C LEU A 208 -2.66 -4.62 7.16
N LEU A 209 -3.29 -3.70 7.91
CA LEU A 209 -3.49 -2.31 7.50
C LEU A 209 -2.14 -1.58 7.33
N ALA A 210 -1.23 -1.73 8.29
CA ALA A 210 0.11 -1.15 8.18
C ALA A 210 0.88 -1.68 6.96
N ARG A 211 0.83 -3.00 6.69
CA ARG A 211 1.44 -3.60 5.50
C ARG A 211 0.82 -3.10 4.21
N HIS A 212 -0.51 -2.90 4.16
CA HIS A 212 -1.18 -2.31 2.99
C HIS A 212 -0.69 -0.88 2.72
N LEU A 213 -0.61 -0.04 3.77
CA LEU A 213 -0.07 1.32 3.62
C LEU A 213 1.37 1.29 3.07
N VAL A 214 2.23 0.42 3.62
CA VAL A 214 3.62 0.28 3.15
C VAL A 214 3.68 -0.24 1.71
N ASN A 215 2.84 -1.20 1.34
CA ASN A 215 2.74 -1.69 -0.03
C ASN A 215 2.32 -0.58 -0.99
N GLU A 216 1.37 0.30 -0.62
CA GLU A 216 0.98 1.44 -1.45
C GLU A 216 2.08 2.50 -1.61
N VAL A 217 2.91 2.73 -0.59
CA VAL A 217 4.14 3.52 -0.73
C VAL A 217 5.08 2.84 -1.74
N TYR A 218 5.30 1.53 -1.59
CA TYR A 218 6.19 0.75 -2.45
C TYR A 218 5.73 0.72 -3.91
N PHE A 219 4.43 0.58 -4.16
CA PHE A 219 3.85 0.67 -5.50
C PHE A 219 3.93 2.08 -6.06
N SER A 220 3.80 3.12 -5.23
CA SER A 220 3.92 4.50 -5.70
C SER A 220 5.34 4.79 -6.21
N MET A 221 6.36 4.16 -5.62
CA MET A 221 7.72 4.22 -6.17
C MET A 221 7.83 3.57 -7.56
N ASP A 222 7.07 2.52 -7.85
CA ASP A 222 7.06 1.91 -9.19
C ASP A 222 6.47 2.87 -10.22
N ASP A 223 5.40 3.56 -9.86
CA ASP A 223 4.73 4.52 -10.73
C ASP A 223 5.59 5.76 -10.96
N ILE A 224 6.34 6.21 -9.94
CA ILE A 224 7.34 7.28 -10.10
C ILE A 224 8.43 6.83 -11.08
N ALA A 225 8.94 5.60 -10.95
CA ALA A 225 9.97 5.09 -11.85
C ALA A 225 9.47 4.99 -13.30
N ALA A 226 8.23 4.54 -13.51
CA ALA A 226 7.61 4.47 -14.81
C ALA A 226 7.40 5.87 -15.43
N ALA A 227 6.89 6.82 -14.64
CA ALA A 227 6.71 8.20 -15.08
C ALA A 227 8.05 8.89 -15.41
N ALA A 228 9.09 8.64 -14.61
CA ALA A 228 10.44 9.14 -14.85
C ALA A 228 11.03 8.59 -16.16
N ALA A 229 10.83 7.30 -16.44
CA ALA A 229 11.26 6.70 -17.70
C ALA A 229 10.54 7.31 -18.92
N ALA A 230 9.31 7.78 -18.74
CA ALA A 230 8.55 8.51 -19.75
C ALA A 230 8.86 10.03 -19.77
N GLY A 231 9.67 10.55 -18.85
CA GLY A 231 9.92 11.99 -18.68
C GLY A 231 8.69 12.79 -18.24
N ASP A 232 7.65 12.12 -17.71
CA ASP A 232 6.39 12.75 -17.33
C ASP A 232 6.43 13.25 -15.88
N LYS A 233 6.77 14.53 -15.73
CA LYS A 233 6.82 15.20 -14.43
C LYS A 233 5.49 15.22 -13.69
N ALA A 234 4.38 15.39 -14.41
CA ALA A 234 3.06 15.51 -13.79
C ALA A 234 2.62 14.17 -13.19
N SER A 235 2.82 13.08 -13.94
CA SER A 235 2.55 11.73 -13.44
C SER A 235 3.48 11.33 -12.30
N ALA A 236 4.77 11.70 -12.37
CA ALA A 236 5.73 11.45 -11.28
C ALA A 236 5.34 12.20 -10.00
N ALA A 237 4.96 13.48 -10.12
CA ALA A 237 4.49 14.29 -8.99
C ALA A 237 3.22 13.72 -8.35
N LYS A 238 2.23 13.33 -9.17
CA LYS A 238 1.00 12.70 -8.69
C LYS A 238 1.27 11.38 -7.97
N ALA A 239 2.13 10.54 -8.54
CA ALA A 239 2.52 9.28 -7.93
C ALA A 239 3.25 9.49 -6.59
N TRP A 240 4.14 10.47 -6.53
CA TRP A 240 4.83 10.85 -5.30
C TRP A 240 3.87 11.31 -4.21
N SER A 241 2.95 12.22 -4.53
CA SER A 241 1.96 12.76 -3.57
C SER A 241 1.08 11.65 -3.00
N ARG A 242 0.59 10.75 -3.85
CA ARG A 242 -0.18 9.59 -3.39
C ARG A 242 0.65 8.72 -2.45
N GLY A 243 1.89 8.36 -2.80
CA GLY A 243 2.73 7.56 -1.92
C GLY A 243 3.08 8.28 -0.62
N LYS A 244 3.20 9.61 -0.64
CA LYS A 244 3.39 10.43 0.57
C LYS A 244 2.18 10.35 1.50
N GLU A 245 0.96 10.43 0.98
CA GLU A 245 -0.26 10.26 1.78
C GLU A 245 -0.30 8.89 2.49
N TYR A 246 0.09 7.82 1.79
CA TYR A 246 0.19 6.49 2.38
C TYR A 246 1.31 6.38 3.43
N LEU A 247 2.46 7.04 3.20
CA LEU A 247 3.54 7.11 4.17
C LEU A 247 3.10 7.86 5.43
N ASP A 248 2.45 9.01 5.27
CA ASP A 248 1.91 9.81 6.38
C ASP A 248 0.87 9.02 7.17
N GLY A 249 -0.03 8.31 6.49
CA GLY A 249 -0.97 7.38 7.10
C GLY A 249 -0.28 6.29 7.92
N TYR A 250 0.78 5.71 7.38
CA TYR A 250 1.57 4.69 8.08
C TYR A 250 2.23 5.25 9.34
N LEU A 251 2.87 6.43 9.25
CA LEU A 251 3.53 7.08 10.38
C LEU A 251 2.52 7.42 11.48
N ARG A 252 1.35 7.98 11.11
CA ARG A 252 0.27 8.25 12.06
C ARG A 252 -0.21 7.00 12.77
N LEU A 253 -0.38 5.90 12.04
CA LEU A 253 -0.79 4.60 12.59
C LEU A 253 0.23 4.07 13.61
N VAL A 254 1.51 4.01 13.24
CA VAL A 254 2.54 3.46 14.14
C VAL A 254 2.93 4.42 15.28
N ASN A 255 2.60 5.71 15.16
CA ASN A 255 2.75 6.69 16.24
C ASN A 255 1.70 6.54 17.34
N MET A 256 0.54 5.93 17.07
CA MET A 256 -0.50 5.70 18.09
C MET A 256 0.04 4.92 19.31
N PRO A 257 0.75 3.79 19.15
CA PRO A 257 1.33 3.05 20.27
C PRO A 257 2.67 3.61 20.80
N ILE A 258 3.20 4.72 20.28
CA ILE A 258 4.46 5.32 20.78
C ILE A 258 4.14 6.31 21.90
N SER A 259 4.52 5.92 23.12
CA SER A 259 4.47 6.78 24.31
C SER A 259 5.87 7.28 24.66
N ALA A 260 5.96 8.25 25.59
CA ALA A 260 7.25 8.76 26.08
C ALA A 260 8.17 7.68 26.67
N LYS A 261 7.64 6.52 27.09
CA LYS A 261 8.43 5.37 27.56
C LYS A 261 9.01 4.52 26.41
N VAL A 262 8.46 4.63 25.21
CA VAL A 262 8.86 3.88 24.03
C VAL A 262 9.88 4.67 23.21
N GLY A 263 9.60 5.96 22.96
CA GLY A 263 10.44 6.82 22.13
C GLY A 263 9.72 8.09 21.70
N GLU A 264 10.35 8.82 20.79
CA GLU A 264 9.75 9.99 20.17
C GLU A 264 8.86 9.56 18.99
N LYS A 265 7.79 10.31 18.73
CA LYS A 265 6.92 10.03 17.58
C LYS A 265 7.63 10.42 16.30
N PHE A 266 7.44 9.66 15.24
CA PHE A 266 7.95 9.97 13.91
C PHE A 266 7.28 11.22 13.35
N VAL A 267 8.06 12.08 12.71
CA VAL A 267 7.56 13.33 12.12
C VAL A 267 6.76 13.03 10.86
N VAL A 268 5.54 13.58 10.81
CA VAL A 268 4.71 13.59 9.60
C VAL A 268 4.95 14.93 8.91
N SER A 269 5.45 14.91 7.68
CA SER A 269 5.91 16.13 7.00
C SER A 269 4.80 16.75 6.15
N ASP A 270 4.65 18.07 6.18
CA ASP A 270 3.65 18.80 5.38
C ASP A 270 4.15 19.17 3.97
N VAL A 271 5.30 18.63 3.54
CA VAL A 271 5.88 18.92 2.22
C VAL A 271 4.99 18.47 1.05
N THR A 272 5.01 19.26 -0.02
CA THR A 272 4.28 19.02 -1.27
C THR A 272 5.20 19.17 -2.48
N ILE A 273 4.84 18.58 -3.62
CA ILE A 273 5.64 18.62 -4.86
C ILE A 273 5.01 19.47 -5.94
#